data_AF-A0A930FSZ0-F1
#
_entry.id   AF-A0A930FSZ0-F1
#
_cell.length_a   1.000
_cell.length_b   1.000
_cell.length_c   1.000
_cell.angle_alpha   90.00
_cell.angle_beta   90.00
_cell.angle_gamma   90.00
#
_symmetry.space_group_name_H-M   'P 1'
#
loop_
_entity.id
_entity.type
_entity.pdbx_description
1 polymer ?
#
loop_
_entity_poly.entity_id
_entity_poly.type
_entity_poly.pdbx_seq_one_letter_code
_entity_poly.pdbx_strand_id
1 'polypeptide(L)'
;MSSKGNKTFIVAISGLFMAIGLGLIYGGSVISNLALTFYGIAGFLIGMIIVEKDIKAGVVLYMGTSILALALVPNKIALIPYITVFGTYGFVKLLIEKIHNGLFQLGCKIIFFLVVGYITLFIYREIFFSNIKLPGYSNYILLLGGVITGVIYDYLYTLALYFYRGRIRREEIDIKLIGDKDGDEKR
;
A
#
# COMPACT_ATOMS: atom_id res chain seq x y z
N MET A 1 -2.54 9.83 32.61
CA MET A 1 -4.01 9.74 32.51
C MET A 1 -4.37 8.72 31.44
N SER A 2 -4.98 7.62 31.88
CA SER A 2 -5.38 6.47 31.05
C SER A 2 -6.54 6.87 30.12
N SER A 3 -6.30 7.00 28.81
CA SER A 3 -7.38 7.19 27.84
C SER A 3 -7.91 5.83 27.36
N LYS A 4 -8.78 5.24 28.17
CA LYS A 4 -9.60 4.07 27.80
C LYS A 4 -10.75 4.41 26.83
N GLY A 5 -10.83 5.65 26.31
CA GLY A 5 -11.95 6.15 25.49
C GLY A 5 -11.84 5.96 23.97
N ASN A 6 -10.74 5.43 23.43
CA ASN A 6 -10.48 5.56 21.98
C ASN A 6 -10.65 4.29 21.14
N LYS A 7 -10.91 3.12 21.73
CA LYS A 7 -10.97 1.86 20.95
C LYS A 7 -12.14 1.82 19.96
N THR A 8 -13.33 2.26 20.38
CA THR A 8 -14.52 2.30 19.51
C THR A 8 -14.35 3.28 18.34
N PHE A 9 -13.76 4.45 18.61
CA PHE A 9 -13.48 5.45 17.58
C PHE A 9 -12.48 4.92 16.53
N ILE A 10 -11.47 4.16 16.97
CA ILE A 10 -10.49 3.52 16.08
C ILE A 10 -11.19 2.49 15.17
N VAL A 11 -12.08 1.66 15.73
CA VAL A 11 -12.84 0.70 14.93
C VAL A 11 -13.73 1.40 13.92
N ALA A 12 -14.39 2.50 14.30
CA ALA A 12 -15.25 3.27 13.42
C ALA A 12 -14.47 3.92 12.25
N ILE A 13 -13.33 4.57 12.53
CA ILE A 13 -12.53 5.21 11.47
C ILE A 13 -11.89 4.17 10.54
N SER A 14 -11.44 3.03 11.06
CA SER A 14 -10.95 1.92 10.24
C SER A 14 -12.06 1.35 9.35
N GLY A 15 -13.29 1.21 9.85
CA GLY A 15 -14.44 0.81 9.05
C GLY A 15 -14.78 1.80 7.95
N LEU A 16 -14.71 3.10 8.23
CA LEU A 16 -14.91 4.16 7.24
C LEU A 16 -13.84 4.11 6.14
N PHE A 17 -12.56 3.99 6.50
CA PHE A 17 -11.47 3.86 5.53
C PHE A 17 -11.60 2.59 4.70
N MET A 18 -12.10 1.50 5.29
CA MET A 18 -12.37 0.26 4.58
C MET A 18 -13.45 0.47 3.51
N ALA A 19 -14.56 1.13 3.86
CA ALA A 19 -15.63 1.44 2.92
C ALA A 19 -15.17 2.35 1.78
N ILE A 20 -14.42 3.42 2.10
CA ILE A 20 -13.86 4.34 1.10
C ILE A 20 -12.85 3.60 0.20
N GLY A 21 -11.95 2.83 0.79
CA GLY A 21 -10.96 2.03 0.06
C GLY A 21 -11.62 1.04 -0.90
N LEU A 22 -12.68 0.36 -0.46
CA LEU A 22 -13.46 -0.53 -1.32
C LEU A 22 -14.15 0.20 -2.47
N GLY A 23 -14.73 1.37 -2.21
CA GLY A 23 -15.32 2.21 -3.25
C GLY A 23 -14.31 2.59 -4.33
N LEU A 24 -13.08 2.96 -3.93
CA LEU A 24 -11.99 3.25 -4.85
C LEU A 24 -11.55 2.01 -5.63
N ILE A 25 -11.38 0.86 -4.97
CA ILE A 25 -11.01 -0.40 -5.64
C ILE A 25 -12.07 -0.81 -6.65
N TYR A 26 -13.35 -0.73 -6.28
CA TYR A 26 -14.45 -1.02 -7.19
C TYR A 26 -14.46 -0.04 -8.38
N GLY A 27 -14.30 1.26 -8.10
CA GLY A 27 -14.20 2.30 -9.14
C GLY A 27 -13.04 2.05 -10.11
N GLY A 28 -11.87 1.66 -9.61
CA GLY A 28 -10.73 1.29 -10.43
C GLY A 28 -10.96 0.02 -11.26
N SER A 29 -11.74 -0.93 -10.75
CA SER A 29 -12.11 -2.12 -11.52
C SER A 29 -13.08 -1.83 -12.65
N VAL A 30 -13.98 -0.85 -12.48
CA VAL A 30 -14.94 -0.46 -13.53
C VAL A 30 -14.28 0.50 -14.54
N ILE A 31 -13.53 1.48 -14.05
CA ILE A 31 -12.87 2.51 -14.85
C ILE A 31 -11.40 2.13 -15.04
N SER A 32 -11.15 1.23 -15.99
CA SER A 32 -9.83 0.65 -16.23
C SER A 32 -8.73 1.68 -16.56
N ASN A 33 -9.07 2.78 -17.26
CA ASN A 33 -8.08 3.80 -17.65
C ASN A 33 -7.40 4.49 -16.45
N LEU A 34 -8.09 4.59 -15.32
CA LEU A 34 -7.59 5.26 -14.10
C LEU A 34 -7.40 4.28 -12.95
N ALA A 35 -7.44 2.98 -13.22
CA ALA A 35 -7.40 1.93 -12.20
C ALA A 35 -6.19 2.06 -11.27
N LEU A 36 -5.00 2.30 -11.84
CA LEU A 36 -3.76 2.48 -11.06
C LEU A 36 -3.85 3.66 -10.09
N THR A 37 -4.49 4.75 -10.48
CA THR A 37 -4.68 5.93 -9.63
C THR A 37 -5.63 5.60 -8.47
N PHE A 38 -6.76 4.97 -8.76
CA PHE A 38 -7.72 4.55 -7.73
C PHE A 38 -7.09 3.58 -6.72
N TYR A 39 -6.36 2.57 -7.21
CA TYR A 39 -5.66 1.62 -6.36
C TYR A 39 -4.53 2.29 -5.55
N GLY A 40 -3.83 3.25 -6.15
CA GLY A 40 -2.82 4.04 -5.45
C GLY A 40 -3.40 4.84 -4.28
N ILE A 41 -4.55 5.48 -4.47
CA ILE A 41 -5.25 6.21 -3.40
C ILE A 41 -5.75 5.22 -2.33
N ALA A 42 -6.30 4.07 -2.73
CA ALA A 42 -6.74 3.05 -1.79
C ALA A 42 -5.57 2.49 -0.95
N GLY A 43 -4.40 2.28 -1.56
CA GLY A 43 -3.17 1.90 -0.87
C GLY A 43 -2.66 2.98 0.10
N PHE A 44 -2.81 4.25 -0.26
CA PHE A 44 -2.44 5.36 0.61
C PHE A 44 -3.28 5.43 1.90
N LEU A 45 -4.57 5.04 1.86
CA LEU A 45 -5.41 4.92 3.06
C LEU A 45 -4.82 3.93 4.09
N ILE A 46 -4.21 2.83 3.61
CA ILE A 46 -3.52 1.86 4.46
C ILE A 46 -2.30 2.52 5.12
N GLY A 47 -1.54 3.33 4.38
CA GLY A 47 -0.49 4.17 4.94
C GLY A 47 -0.95 5.08 6.06
N MET A 48 -2.03 5.81 5.82
CA MET A 48 -2.56 6.77 6.78
C MET A 48 -2.97 6.07 8.08
N ILE A 49 -3.68 4.94 8.03
CA ILE A 49 -4.09 4.25 9.25
C ILE A 49 -2.88 3.72 10.04
N ILE A 50 -1.82 3.29 9.36
CA ILE A 50 -0.60 2.83 10.04
C ILE A 50 0.10 3.99 10.76
N VAL A 51 0.14 5.17 10.15
CA VAL A 51 0.72 6.37 10.77
C VAL A 51 -0.14 6.89 11.92
N GLU A 52 -1.47 6.80 11.81
CA GLU A 52 -2.40 7.28 12.84
C GLU A 52 -2.52 6.34 14.04
N LYS A 53 -2.38 5.03 13.83
CA LYS A 53 -2.62 3.99 14.85
C LYS A 53 -1.39 3.13 15.06
N ASP A 54 -1.26 2.09 14.25
CA ASP A 54 -0.20 1.09 14.33
C ASP A 54 -0.23 0.17 13.11
N ILE A 55 0.80 -0.67 13.00
CA ILE A 55 0.94 -1.64 11.91
C ILE A 55 -0.21 -2.66 11.94
N LYS A 56 -0.72 -3.06 13.12
CA LYS A 56 -1.80 -4.06 13.22
C LYS A 56 -3.10 -3.53 12.60
N ALA A 57 -3.47 -2.28 12.87
CA ALA A 57 -4.63 -1.65 12.22
C ALA A 57 -4.49 -1.61 10.69
N GLY A 58 -3.29 -1.32 10.18
CA GLY A 58 -3.00 -1.40 8.74
C GLY A 58 -3.22 -2.79 8.16
N VAL A 59 -2.71 -3.83 8.83
CA VAL A 59 -2.88 -5.23 8.39
C VAL A 59 -4.36 -5.61 8.36
N VAL A 60 -5.13 -5.25 9.40
CA VAL A 60 -6.57 -5.50 9.44
C VAL A 60 -7.30 -4.79 8.31
N LEU A 61 -6.95 -3.52 8.06
CA LEU A 61 -7.56 -2.74 6.97
C LEU A 61 -7.27 -3.38 5.61
N TYR A 62 -6.00 -3.70 5.34
CA TYR A 62 -5.57 -4.33 4.08
C TYR A 62 -6.21 -5.71 3.86
N MET A 63 -6.24 -6.56 4.88
CA MET A 63 -6.87 -7.88 4.79
C MET A 63 -8.38 -7.75 4.56
N GLY A 64 -9.03 -6.84 5.30
CA GLY A 64 -10.47 -6.62 5.16
C GLY A 64 -10.85 -6.07 3.78
N THR A 65 -10.15 -5.04 3.28
CA THR A 65 -10.39 -4.52 1.93
C THR A 65 -10.06 -5.55 0.85
N SER A 66 -9.00 -6.35 1.01
CA SER A 66 -8.65 -7.38 0.03
C SER A 66 -9.69 -8.49 -0.03
N ILE A 67 -10.16 -9.00 1.11
CA ILE A 67 -11.21 -10.04 1.18
C ILE A 67 -12.53 -9.50 0.61
N LEU A 68 -12.93 -8.30 1.02
CA LEU A 68 -14.17 -7.70 0.54
C LEU A 68 -14.11 -7.34 -0.95
N ALA A 69 -12.97 -6.87 -1.44
CA ALA A 69 -12.77 -6.61 -2.87
C ALA A 69 -12.84 -7.91 -3.67
N LEU A 70 -12.22 -9.00 -3.18
CA LEU A 70 -12.34 -10.32 -3.79
C LEU A 70 -13.77 -10.86 -3.76
N ALA A 71 -14.63 -10.45 -2.82
CA ALA A 71 -16.05 -10.81 -2.84
C ALA A 71 -16.84 -9.95 -3.84
N LEU A 72 -16.68 -8.63 -3.79
CA LEU A 72 -17.54 -7.67 -4.50
C LEU A 72 -17.15 -7.43 -5.97
N VAL A 73 -15.86 -7.40 -6.28
CA VAL A 73 -15.41 -6.97 -7.61
C VAL A 73 -15.53 -8.13 -8.59
N PRO A 74 -16.30 -8.03 -9.69
CA PRO A 74 -16.48 -9.14 -10.62
C PRO A 74 -15.18 -9.50 -11.34
N ASN A 75 -14.39 -8.49 -11.74
CA ASN A 75 -13.11 -8.68 -12.39
C ASN A 75 -11.98 -8.86 -11.36
N LYS A 76 -11.69 -10.11 -11.00
CA LYS A 76 -10.61 -10.42 -10.03
C LYS A 76 -9.22 -10.04 -10.54
N ILE A 77 -9.02 -10.02 -11.86
CA ILE A 77 -7.73 -9.68 -12.47
C ILE A 77 -7.40 -8.21 -12.25
N ALA A 78 -8.43 -7.34 -12.28
CA ALA A 78 -8.26 -5.92 -12.01
C ALA A 78 -7.76 -5.65 -10.58
N LEU A 79 -7.96 -6.58 -9.63
CA LEU A 79 -7.52 -6.43 -8.24
C LEU A 79 -6.04 -6.71 -8.03
N ILE A 80 -5.38 -7.41 -8.97
CA ILE A 80 -3.99 -7.87 -8.78
C ILE A 80 -3.07 -6.69 -8.41
N PRO A 81 -3.05 -5.56 -9.14
CA PRO A 81 -2.15 -4.44 -8.81
C PRO A 81 -2.41 -3.86 -7.42
N TYR A 82 -3.67 -3.87 -6.95
CA TYR A 82 -4.00 -3.42 -5.61
C TYR A 82 -3.44 -4.37 -4.56
N ILE A 83 -3.69 -5.67 -4.69
CA ILE A 83 -3.29 -6.68 -3.71
C ILE A 83 -1.77 -6.81 -3.66
N THR A 84 -1.09 -6.85 -4.81
CA THR A 84 0.36 -7.08 -4.83
C THR A 84 1.18 -5.82 -4.59
N VAL A 85 0.85 -4.71 -5.25
CA VAL A 85 1.67 -3.49 -5.25
C VAL A 85 1.14 -2.47 -4.24
N PHE A 86 -0.03 -1.87 -4.51
CA PHE A 86 -0.45 -0.65 -3.81
C PHE A 86 -0.83 -0.91 -2.34
N GLY A 87 -1.47 -2.03 -2.05
CA GLY A 87 -1.88 -2.39 -0.70
C GLY A 87 -0.70 -2.77 0.20
N THR A 88 0.34 -3.40 -0.35
CA THR A 88 1.53 -3.81 0.41
C THR A 88 2.53 -2.67 0.58
N TYR A 89 2.54 -1.69 -0.35
CA TYR A 89 3.57 -0.65 -0.40
C TYR A 89 3.68 0.15 0.90
N GLY A 90 2.56 0.45 1.56
CA GLY A 90 2.56 1.19 2.82
C GLY A 90 3.40 0.52 3.91
N PHE A 91 3.35 -0.82 4.01
CA PHE A 91 4.16 -1.57 4.97
C PHE A 91 5.64 -1.56 4.61
N VAL A 92 5.93 -1.75 3.32
CA VAL A 92 7.31 -1.79 2.82
C VAL A 92 7.99 -0.45 2.97
N LYS A 93 7.29 0.64 2.68
CA LYS A 93 7.78 1.99 2.89
C LYS A 93 8.20 2.21 4.34
N LEU A 94 7.38 1.78 5.31
CA LEU A 94 7.69 1.88 6.73
C LEU A 94 8.91 1.06 7.16
N LEU A 95 9.12 -0.11 6.54
CA LEU A 95 10.30 -0.94 6.79
C LEU A 95 11.56 -0.29 6.22
N ILE A 96 11.47 0.22 4.99
CA ILE A 96 12.59 0.84 4.27
C ILE A 96 13.00 2.16 4.91
N GLU A 97 12.05 2.98 5.37
CA GLU A 97 12.32 4.26 6.02
C GLU A 97 12.97 4.14 7.41
N LYS A 98 12.98 2.93 8.02
CA LYS A 98 13.76 2.68 9.24
C LYS A 98 15.27 2.66 8.99
N ILE A 99 15.70 2.57 7.73
CA ILE A 99 17.11 2.48 7.37
C ILE A 99 17.69 3.89 7.27
N HIS A 100 18.75 4.17 8.04
CA HIS A 100 19.39 5.50 8.10
C HIS A 100 20.12 5.91 6.81
N ASN A 101 20.56 4.94 6.00
CA ASN A 101 21.33 5.21 4.79
C ASN A 101 20.44 5.44 3.56
N GLY A 102 20.36 6.68 3.08
CA GLY A 102 19.50 7.05 1.94
C GLY A 102 19.79 6.31 0.63
N LEU A 103 21.05 5.99 0.34
CA LEU A 103 21.41 5.16 -0.83
C LEU A 103 20.84 3.74 -0.73
N PHE A 104 20.90 3.14 0.46
CA PHE A 104 20.35 1.81 0.70
C PHE A 104 18.82 1.83 0.64
N GLN A 105 18.21 2.90 1.16
CA GLN A 105 16.77 3.14 1.07
C GLN A 105 16.28 3.15 -0.39
N LEU A 106 16.96 3.90 -1.26
CA LEU A 106 16.62 3.97 -2.69
C LEU A 106 16.79 2.60 -3.37
N GLY A 107 17.91 1.92 -3.09
CA GLY A 107 18.18 0.58 -3.60
C GLY A 107 17.07 -0.41 -3.23
N CYS A 108 16.66 -0.44 -1.96
CA CYS A 108 15.58 -1.30 -1.49
C CYS A 108 14.24 -0.98 -2.16
N LYS A 109 13.91 0.29 -2.40
CA LYS A 109 12.67 0.69 -3.10
C LYS A 109 12.65 0.18 -4.53
N ILE A 110 13.75 0.37 -5.26
CA ILE A 110 13.86 -0.07 -6.66
C ILE A 110 13.76 -1.59 -6.75
N ILE A 111 14.49 -2.32 -5.88
CA ILE A 111 14.42 -3.79 -5.81
C ILE A 111 12.99 -4.25 -5.52
N PHE A 112 12.31 -3.60 -4.57
CA PHE A 112 10.92 -3.92 -4.27
C PHE A 112 10.01 -3.76 -5.49
N PHE A 113 10.07 -2.63 -6.19
CA PHE A 113 9.23 -2.40 -7.37
C PHE A 113 9.56 -3.37 -8.51
N LEU A 114 10.83 -3.72 -8.70
CA LEU A 114 11.22 -4.74 -9.67
C LEU A 114 10.66 -6.12 -9.32
N VAL A 115 10.84 -6.57 -8.07
CA VAL A 115 10.40 -7.89 -7.61
C VAL A 115 8.87 -8.00 -7.65
N VAL A 116 8.16 -7.04 -7.07
CA VAL A 116 6.70 -7.06 -7.03
C VAL A 116 6.10 -6.83 -8.42
N GLY A 117 6.72 -5.97 -9.25
CA GLY A 117 6.34 -5.80 -10.64
C GLY A 117 6.46 -7.11 -11.43
N TYR A 118 7.58 -7.83 -11.25
CA TYR A 118 7.79 -9.14 -11.88
C TYR A 118 6.76 -10.17 -11.42
N ILE A 119 6.53 -10.29 -10.10
CA ILE A 119 5.53 -11.20 -9.53
C ILE A 119 4.13 -10.87 -10.07
N THR A 120 3.77 -9.59 -10.12
CA THR A 120 2.48 -9.13 -10.64
C THR A 120 2.30 -9.52 -12.10
N LEU A 121 3.32 -9.31 -12.94
CA LEU A 121 3.29 -9.72 -14.35
C LEU A 121 3.25 -11.23 -14.52
N PHE A 122 3.96 -11.98 -13.67
CA PHE A 122 3.95 -13.43 -13.67
C PHE A 122 2.54 -13.97 -13.38
N ILE A 123 1.89 -13.49 -12.31
CA ILE A 123 0.51 -13.85 -11.96
C ILE A 123 -0.45 -13.48 -13.10
N TYR A 124 -0.30 -12.29 -13.68
CA TYR A 124 -1.13 -11.85 -14.80
C TYR A 124 -0.98 -12.78 -16.01
N ARG A 125 0.24 -13.26 -16.28
CA ARG A 125 0.52 -14.18 -17.38
C ARG A 125 -0.07 -15.56 -17.16
N GLU A 126 0.09 -16.14 -15.98
CA GLU A 126 -0.47 -17.47 -15.67
C GLU A 126 -2.00 -17.49 -15.76
N ILE A 127 -2.66 -16.43 -15.31
CA ILE A 127 -4.12 -16.33 -15.33
C ILE A 127 -4.67 -16.03 -16.74
N PHE A 128 -3.98 -15.19 -17.52
CA PHE A 128 -4.51 -14.69 -18.80
C PHE A 128 -4.02 -15.47 -20.04
N PHE A 129 -2.81 -16.07 -19.98
CA PHE A 129 -2.07 -16.53 -21.16
C PHE A 129 -1.69 -18.02 -21.14
N SER A 130 -2.56 -18.90 -20.64
CA SER A 130 -2.42 -20.35 -20.90
C SER A 130 -2.47 -20.71 -22.41
N ASN A 131 -2.88 -19.80 -23.31
CA ASN A 131 -3.06 -20.10 -24.75
C ASN A 131 -2.44 -19.13 -25.78
N ILE A 132 -1.83 -18.00 -25.41
CA ILE A 132 -1.22 -17.08 -26.40
C ILE A 132 0.18 -16.64 -25.95
N LYS A 133 1.19 -16.92 -26.77
CA LYS A 133 2.58 -16.49 -26.56
C LYS A 133 2.72 -15.00 -26.88
N LEU A 134 2.66 -14.14 -25.86
CA LEU A 134 3.11 -12.76 -26.00
C LEU A 134 4.62 -12.74 -26.31
N PRO A 135 5.11 -11.85 -27.21
CA PRO A 135 6.53 -11.69 -27.46
C PRO A 135 7.24 -11.18 -26.20
N GLY A 136 8.38 -11.80 -25.86
CA GLY A 136 9.11 -11.53 -24.60
C GLY A 136 9.53 -10.07 -24.38
N TYR A 137 9.62 -9.26 -25.45
CA TYR A 137 9.92 -7.83 -25.37
C TYR A 137 8.84 -7.01 -24.65
N SER A 138 7.56 -7.42 -24.72
CA SER A 138 6.45 -6.70 -24.08
C SER A 138 6.56 -6.70 -22.56
N ASN A 139 7.09 -7.77 -21.97
CA ASN A 139 7.22 -7.92 -20.52
C ASN A 139 8.25 -6.95 -19.93
N TYR A 140 9.38 -6.76 -20.62
CA TYR A 140 10.42 -5.83 -20.16
C TYR A 140 9.94 -4.37 -20.21
N ILE A 141 9.15 -4.01 -21.24
CA ILE A 141 8.57 -2.68 -21.36
C ILE A 141 7.53 -2.43 -20.26
N LEU A 142 6.65 -3.41 -20.00
CA LEU A 142 5.68 -3.33 -18.90
C LEU A 142 6.35 -3.25 -17.52
N LEU A 143 7.43 -4.00 -17.32
CA LEU A 143 8.20 -3.97 -16.08
C LEU A 143 8.89 -2.60 -15.88
N LEU A 144 9.53 -2.07 -16.92
CA LEU A 144 10.13 -0.72 -16.88
C LEU A 144 9.07 0.35 -16.61
N GLY A 145 7.92 0.29 -17.29
CA GLY A 145 6.79 1.18 -17.04
C GLY A 145 6.31 1.08 -15.58
N GLY A 146 6.17 -0.13 -15.07
CA GLY A 146 5.77 -0.39 -13.68
C GLY A 146 6.76 0.18 -12.65
N VAL A 147 8.07 0.07 -12.90
CA VAL A 147 9.10 0.67 -12.04
C VAL A 147 8.99 2.19 -12.06
N ILE A 148 8.85 2.81 -13.23
CA ILE A 148 8.70 4.27 -13.35
C ILE A 148 7.45 4.73 -12.60
N THR A 149 6.30 4.08 -12.81
CA THR A 149 5.07 4.37 -12.08
C THR A 149 5.23 4.15 -10.57
N GLY A 150 5.94 3.10 -10.15
CA GLY A 150 6.24 2.84 -8.74
C GLY A 150 7.07 3.94 -8.09
N VAL A 151 8.09 4.44 -8.77
CA VAL A 151 8.91 5.57 -8.30
C VAL A 151 8.09 6.85 -8.20
N ILE A 152 7.25 7.14 -9.19
CA ILE A 152 6.31 8.28 -9.14
C ILE A 152 5.36 8.13 -7.95
N TYR A 153 4.84 6.92 -7.74
CA TYR A 153 3.96 6.62 -6.62
C TYR A 153 4.67 6.85 -5.28
N ASP A 154 5.93 6.42 -5.11
CA ASP A 154 6.68 6.69 -3.88
C ASP A 154 6.82 8.18 -3.59
N TYR A 155 7.13 8.97 -4.62
CA TYR A 155 7.24 10.42 -4.50
C TYR A 155 5.91 11.03 -4.06
N LEU A 156 4.81 10.69 -4.74
CA LEU A 156 3.46 11.15 -4.40
C LEU A 156 3.05 10.73 -2.99
N TYR A 157 3.39 9.50 -2.60
CA TYR A 157 3.09 8.98 -1.27
C TYR A 157 3.85 9.73 -0.18
N THR A 158 5.14 10.03 -0.42
CA THR A 158 5.95 10.84 0.52
C THR A 158 5.39 12.25 0.64
N LEU A 159 5.06 12.86 -0.50
CA LEU A 159 4.47 14.20 -0.55
C LEU A 159 3.14 14.26 0.19
N ALA A 160 2.27 13.28 -0.01
CA ALA A 160 0.96 13.20 0.64
C ALA A 160 1.11 13.00 2.16
N LEU A 161 2.04 12.15 2.61
CA LEU A 161 2.38 12.03 4.03
C LEU A 161 2.95 13.32 4.61
N TYR A 162 3.82 14.01 3.87
CA TYR A 162 4.40 15.28 4.28
C TYR A 162 3.32 16.37 4.44
N PHE A 163 2.41 16.48 3.47
CA PHE A 163 1.30 17.43 3.52
C PHE A 163 0.33 17.13 4.67
N TYR A 164 0.00 15.85 4.87
CA TYR A 164 -0.82 15.41 5.99
C TYR A 164 -0.19 15.81 7.33
N ARG A 165 1.13 15.62 7.49
CA ARG A 165 1.88 16.02 8.70
C ARG A 165 1.91 17.52 8.91
N GLY A 166 2.32 18.28 7.88
CA GLY A 166 2.50 19.73 7.98
C GLY A 166 1.23 20.48 8.35
N ARG A 167 0.05 19.88 8.11
CA ARG A 167 -1.24 20.50 8.42
C ARG A 167 -1.87 20.04 9.74
N ILE A 168 -1.51 18.87 10.28
CA ILE A 168 -2.22 18.24 11.42
C ILE A 168 -1.32 17.98 12.64
N ARG A 169 0.00 17.78 12.49
CA ARG A 169 0.87 17.42 13.64
C ARG A 169 2.30 17.96 13.49
N ARG A 170 2.67 18.97 14.30
CA ARG A 170 4.06 19.47 14.47
C ARG A 170 4.90 18.48 15.28
N GLU A 171 5.21 17.31 14.74
CA GLU A 171 6.28 16.46 15.26
C GLU A 171 7.06 15.87 14.07
N GLU A 172 8.35 16.18 14.00
CA GLU A 172 9.31 15.43 13.18
C GLU A 172 9.26 13.98 13.66
N ILE A 173 9.10 13.02 12.75
CA ILE A 173 9.26 11.64 13.19
C ILE A 173 10.73 11.45 13.53
N ASP A 174 11.03 11.24 14.80
CA ASP A 174 12.10 10.35 15.17
C ASP A 174 11.47 8.96 15.32
N ILE A 175 11.65 8.10 14.31
CA ILE A 175 11.05 6.76 14.21
C ILE A 175 11.49 5.83 15.37
N LYS A 176 12.36 6.30 16.26
CA LYS A 176 12.85 5.59 17.45
C LYS A 176 11.78 5.11 18.44
N LEU A 177 10.54 5.60 18.42
CA LEU A 177 9.53 5.23 19.41
C LEU A 177 8.55 4.10 19.02
N ILE A 178 8.61 3.55 17.80
CA ILE A 178 7.75 2.41 17.41
C ILE A 178 8.37 1.05 17.80
N GLY A 179 9.66 1.03 18.16
CA GLY A 179 10.36 -0.19 18.61
C GLY A 179 10.37 -0.42 20.12
N ASP A 180 10.02 0.58 20.93
CA ASP A 180 10.28 0.56 22.38
C ASP A 180 9.04 0.20 23.22
N LYS A 181 7.83 0.36 22.68
CA LYS A 181 6.60 0.17 23.46
C LYS A 181 6.14 -1.27 23.68
N ASP A 182 6.85 -2.26 23.13
CA ASP A 182 6.53 -3.68 23.37
C ASP A 182 7.45 -4.32 24.44
N GLY A 183 8.42 -3.56 24.98
CA GLY A 183 9.39 -4.04 25.98
C GLY A 183 9.00 -3.82 27.44
N ASP A 184 8.21 -2.79 27.75
CA ASP A 184 7.99 -2.34 29.15
C ASP A 184 6.64 -2.79 29.77
N GLU A 185 6.03 -3.88 29.28
CA GLU A 185 4.92 -4.54 29.98
C GLU A 185 5.27 -5.96 30.45
N LYS A 186 6.55 -6.37 30.31
CA LYS A 186 7.06 -7.65 30.84
C LYS A 186 8.48 -7.54 31.38
N ARG A 187 8.70 -6.71 32.40
CA ARG A 187 9.61 -7.04 33.52
C ARG A 187 9.47 -6.08 34.68
#